data_AF-A0A8T5A2F2-F1
#
_entry.id   AF-A0A8T5A2F2-F1
#
_cell.length_a   1.000
_cell.length_b   1.000
_cell.length_c   1.000
_cell.angle_alpha   90.00
_cell.angle_beta   90.00
_cell.angle_gamma   90.00
#
_symmetry.space_group_name_H-M   'P 1'
#
loop_
_entity.id
_entity.type
_entity.pdbx_description
1 polymer ?
#
loop_
_entity_poly.entity_id
_entity_poly.type
_entity_poly.pdbx_seq_one_letter_code
_entity_poly.pdbx_strand_id
1 'polypeptide(L)'
;APGFIDTHSHSDLMLIAEPEARMKIMQGITTEIVGQDGLGEAPIRGDLLEDWRRYLSGLNGDPEIEWDWRSFSDYLNRLEKARPATNVASLVGHGNLRILAMGMENRRPTGEELDEMRRL
;
A
#
# COMPACT_ATOMS: atom_id res chain seq x y z
N ALA A 1 -14.50 24.43 8.82
CA ALA A 1 -14.38 23.88 7.45
C ALA A 1 -14.64 22.38 7.51
N PRO A 2 -14.91 21.68 6.39
CA PRO A 2 -14.74 20.22 6.32
C PRO A 2 -13.31 19.82 6.68
N GLY A 3 -13.10 18.57 7.08
CA GLY A 3 -11.76 18.03 7.28
C GLY A 3 -10.97 17.93 5.97
N PHE A 4 -9.65 18.05 6.05
CA PHE A 4 -8.80 18.00 4.86
C PHE A 4 -8.66 16.57 4.34
N ILE A 5 -8.54 16.48 3.01
CA ILE A 5 -8.26 15.24 2.31
C ILE A 5 -6.81 15.30 1.86
N ASP A 6 -5.98 14.43 2.41
CA ASP A 6 -4.62 14.23 1.95
C ASP A 6 -4.64 13.33 0.72
N THR A 7 -4.43 13.93 -0.44
CA THR A 7 -4.54 13.25 -1.73
C THR A 7 -3.30 12.44 -2.09
N HIS A 8 -2.22 12.54 -1.32
CA HIS A 8 -0.95 11.87 -1.59
C HIS A 8 -0.27 11.44 -0.28
N SER A 9 -0.70 10.31 0.27
CA SER A 9 -0.16 9.79 1.53
C SER A 9 0.58 8.47 1.33
N HIS A 10 1.73 8.36 1.99
CA HIS A 10 2.53 7.13 2.15
C HIS A 10 2.41 6.66 3.60
N SER A 11 1.17 6.47 4.07
CA SER A 11 0.85 6.01 5.43
C SER A 11 0.33 4.57 5.44
N ASP A 12 0.56 3.83 4.36
CA ASP A 12 -0.01 2.51 4.06
C ASP A 12 0.18 1.50 5.19
N LEU A 13 1.36 1.52 5.83
CA LEU A 13 1.70 0.69 6.99
C LEU A 13 1.52 1.42 8.32
N MET A 14 1.78 2.73 8.35
CA MET A 14 1.69 3.52 9.58
C MET A 14 0.26 3.60 10.11
N LEU A 15 -0.76 3.54 9.24
CA LEU A 15 -2.16 3.47 9.66
C LEU A 15 -2.52 2.13 10.33
N ILE A 16 -1.70 1.09 10.14
CA ILE A 16 -1.81 -0.19 10.83
C ILE A 16 -0.99 -0.17 12.13
N ALA A 17 0.20 0.41 12.11
CA ALA A 17 1.12 0.46 13.24
C ALA A 17 0.71 1.49 14.31
N GLU A 18 0.27 2.67 13.88
CA GLU A 18 -0.12 3.83 14.69
C GLU A 18 -1.50 4.36 14.21
N PRO A 19 -2.59 3.61 14.45
CA PRO A 19 -3.91 3.95 13.93
C PRO A 19 -4.46 5.28 14.44
N GLU A 20 -3.91 5.86 15.51
CA GLU A 20 -4.27 7.19 15.97
C GLU A 20 -3.93 8.30 14.96
N ALA A 21 -3.07 8.02 13.96
CA ALA A 21 -2.73 8.92 12.85
C ALA A 21 -2.44 10.37 13.29
N ARG A 22 -1.78 10.53 14.45
CA ARG A 22 -1.67 11.84 15.14
C ARG A 22 -1.04 12.91 14.26
N MET A 23 -0.02 12.53 13.50
CA MET A 23 0.66 13.39 12.53
C MET A 23 -0.29 13.99 11.48
N LYS A 24 -1.34 13.26 11.08
CA LYS A 24 -2.35 13.72 10.11
C LYS A 24 -3.44 14.54 10.80
N ILE A 25 -3.96 14.06 11.94
CA ILE A 25 -5.04 14.74 12.67
C ILE A 25 -4.62 16.12 13.16
N MET A 26 -3.37 16.27 13.63
CA MET A 26 -2.85 17.56 14.11
C MET A 26 -2.77 18.62 12.99
N GLN A 27 -2.89 18.21 11.72
CA GLN A 27 -2.94 19.09 10.55
C GLN A 27 -4.38 19.33 10.05
N GLY A 28 -5.39 18.72 10.66
CA GLY A 28 -6.79 18.79 10.24
C GLY A 28 -7.19 17.80 9.15
N ILE A 29 -6.32 16.81 8.83
CA ILE A 29 -6.62 15.75 7.87
C ILE A 29 -7.60 14.77 8.47
N THR A 30 -8.63 14.43 7.70
CA THR A 30 -9.67 13.45 8.08
C THR A 30 -9.78 12.29 7.09
N THR A 31 -9.17 12.42 5.91
CA THR A 31 -9.17 11.37 4.89
C THR A 31 -7.81 11.33 4.20
N GLU A 32 -7.33 10.14 3.92
CA GLU A 32 -6.07 9.92 3.23
C GLU A 32 -6.26 9.01 2.01
N ILE A 33 -5.53 9.32 0.94
CA ILE A 33 -5.42 8.47 -0.25
C ILE A 33 -4.03 7.83 -0.28
N VAL A 34 -3.96 6.52 -0.06
CA VAL A 34 -2.73 5.71 -0.01
C VAL A 34 -2.53 4.86 -1.28
N GLY A 35 -1.43 4.12 -1.39
CA GLY A 35 -1.07 3.34 -2.59
C GLY A 35 -0.50 4.20 -3.72
N GLN A 36 0.23 5.26 -3.36
CA GLN A 36 0.69 6.31 -4.28
C GLN A 36 1.90 5.87 -5.12
N ASP A 37 2.18 6.63 -6.19
CA ASP A 37 3.40 6.47 -7.02
C ASP A 37 3.54 5.08 -7.69
N GLY A 38 2.44 4.33 -7.77
CA GLY A 38 2.44 2.95 -8.25
C GLY A 38 2.99 1.96 -7.22
N LEU A 39 3.17 2.37 -5.97
CA LEU A 39 3.72 1.57 -4.88
C LEU A 39 2.61 1.30 -3.87
N GLY A 40 2.38 0.03 -3.56
CA GLY A 40 1.39 -0.37 -2.56
C GLY A 40 1.82 -1.60 -1.78
N GLU A 41 1.08 -1.89 -0.71
CA GLU A 41 1.37 -2.99 0.21
C GLU A 41 0.73 -4.31 -0.21
N ALA A 42 -0.19 -4.25 -1.17
CA ALA A 42 -0.87 -5.40 -1.74
C ALA A 42 -1.34 -5.10 -3.17
N PRO A 43 -1.56 -6.13 -3.98
CA PRO A 43 -1.26 -7.54 -3.72
C PRO A 43 0.25 -7.85 -3.75
N ILE A 44 0.68 -8.92 -3.09
CA ILE A 44 2.10 -9.34 -3.02
C ILE A 44 2.22 -10.87 -2.88
N ARG A 45 3.19 -11.47 -3.57
CA ARG A 45 3.52 -12.89 -3.38
C ARG A 45 4.44 -13.09 -2.19
N GLY A 46 4.25 -14.19 -1.47
CA GLY A 46 5.04 -14.51 -0.29
C GLY A 46 6.54 -14.66 -0.57
N ASP A 47 6.93 -15.17 -1.74
CA ASP A 47 8.33 -15.34 -2.14
C ASP A 47 9.04 -14.01 -2.48
N LEU A 48 8.30 -12.92 -2.72
CA LEU A 48 8.85 -11.60 -3.03
C LEU A 48 8.66 -10.59 -1.88
N LEU A 49 8.05 -11.03 -0.77
CA LEU A 49 7.61 -10.14 0.30
C LEU A 49 8.77 -9.37 0.94
N GLU A 50 9.86 -10.06 1.31
CA GLU A 50 11.02 -9.43 1.95
C GLU A 50 11.73 -8.42 1.03
N ASP A 51 11.87 -8.76 -0.25
CA ASP A 51 12.46 -7.86 -1.24
C ASP A 51 11.59 -6.62 -1.46
N TRP A 52 10.27 -6.80 -1.54
CA TRP A 52 9.34 -5.69 -1.68
C TRP A 52 9.27 -4.82 -0.42
N ARG A 53 9.27 -5.42 0.77
CA ARG A 53 9.37 -4.71 2.06
C ARG A 53 10.57 -3.79 2.10
N ARG A 54 11.74 -4.36 1.77
CA ARG A 54 12.99 -3.62 1.75
C ARG A 54 12.98 -2.53 0.69
N TYR A 55 12.33 -2.74 -0.44
CA TYR A 55 12.20 -1.74 -1.50
C TYR A 55 11.35 -0.55 -1.06
N LEU A 56 10.22 -0.80 -0.37
CA LEU A 56 9.30 0.25 0.10
C LEU A 56 9.74 0.96 1.38
N SER A 57 10.66 0.39 2.15
CA SER A 57 10.99 0.90 3.49
C SER A 57 11.52 2.33 3.51
N GLY A 58 12.16 2.79 2.43
CA GLY A 58 12.61 4.18 2.28
C GLY A 58 11.46 5.19 2.21
N LEU A 59 10.25 4.75 1.88
CA LEU A 59 9.07 5.58 1.67
C LEU A 59 8.02 5.37 2.77
N ASN A 60 7.66 4.12 3.03
CA ASN A 60 6.61 3.74 3.98
C ASN A 60 7.14 3.42 5.39
N GLY A 61 8.47 3.49 5.56
CA GLY A 61 9.13 3.02 6.77
C GLY A 61 9.11 1.49 6.87
N ASP A 62 9.58 0.99 8.01
CA ASP A 62 9.59 -0.46 8.30
C ASP A 62 9.08 -0.70 9.73
N PRO A 63 7.78 -0.45 10.01
CA PRO A 63 7.24 -0.62 11.35
C PRO A 63 7.23 -2.11 11.75
N GLU A 64 7.35 -2.37 13.05
CA GLU A 64 7.28 -3.72 13.63
C GLU A 64 5.84 -4.25 13.62
N ILE A 65 5.33 -4.55 12.43
CA ILE A 65 4.03 -5.18 12.20
C ILE A 65 4.20 -6.51 11.47
N GLU A 66 3.28 -7.44 11.75
CA GLU A 66 3.19 -8.68 10.99
C GLU A 66 2.58 -8.40 9.61
N TRP A 67 3.25 -8.86 8.56
CA TRP A 67 2.79 -8.82 7.17
C TRP A 67 2.05 -10.12 6.81
N ASP A 68 0.84 -10.24 7.34
CA ASP A 68 -0.03 -11.42 7.24
C ASP A 68 -1.01 -11.37 6.06
N TRP A 69 -0.96 -10.35 5.21
CA TRP A 69 -1.82 -10.19 4.02
C TRP A 69 -1.11 -10.56 2.71
N ARG A 70 -1.89 -10.97 1.70
CA ARG A 70 -1.37 -11.27 0.35
C ARG A 70 -2.20 -10.64 -0.76
N SER A 71 -3.53 -10.68 -0.65
CA SER A 71 -4.43 -10.02 -1.60
C SER A 71 -4.70 -8.56 -1.21
N PHE A 72 -5.19 -7.77 -2.16
CA PHE A 72 -5.62 -6.40 -1.87
C PHE A 72 -6.76 -6.37 -0.83
N SER A 73 -7.71 -7.30 -0.92
CA SER A 73 -8.78 -7.44 0.06
C SER A 73 -8.26 -7.77 1.47
N ASP A 74 -7.22 -8.61 1.60
CA ASP A 74 -6.61 -8.90 2.90
C ASP A 74 -5.98 -7.66 3.53
N TYR A 75 -5.31 -6.83 2.72
CA TYR A 75 -4.75 -5.56 3.16
C TYR A 75 -5.84 -4.58 3.63
N LEU A 76 -6.92 -4.45 2.86
CA LEU A 76 -8.07 -3.61 3.26
C LEU A 76 -8.71 -4.11 4.57
N ASN A 77 -8.86 -5.44 4.71
CA ASN A 77 -9.34 -6.04 5.96
C ASN A 77 -8.38 -5.77 7.13
N ARG A 78 -7.06 -5.74 6.88
CA ARG A 78 -6.06 -5.43 7.91
C ARG A 78 -6.15 -3.97 8.36
N LEU A 79 -6.29 -3.04 7.41
CA LEU A 79 -6.55 -1.62 7.68
C LEU A 79 -7.86 -1.46 8.48
N GLU A 80 -8.95 -2.08 8.05
CA GLU A 80 -10.23 -1.99 8.75
C GLU A 80 -10.13 -2.48 10.20
N LYS A 81 -9.41 -3.58 10.44
CA LYS A 81 -9.16 -4.10 11.79
C LYS A 81 -8.33 -3.15 12.65
N ALA A 82 -7.38 -2.43 12.06
CA ALA A 82 -6.56 -1.45 12.77
C ALA A 82 -7.37 -0.22 13.24
N ARG A 83 -8.50 0.07 12.56
CA ARG A 83 -9.39 1.21 12.83
C ARG A 83 -8.63 2.56 12.87
N PRO A 84 -8.05 3.00 11.74
CA PRO A 84 -7.38 4.28 11.68
C PRO A 84 -8.34 5.42 12.02
N ALA A 85 -7.82 6.46 12.65
CA ALA A 85 -8.60 7.63 13.05
C ALA A 85 -8.95 8.54 11.86
N THR A 86 -8.28 8.36 10.71
CA THR A 86 -8.63 8.94 9.42
C THR A 86 -9.43 7.95 8.57
N ASN A 87 -10.26 8.46 7.66
CA ASN A 87 -10.81 7.64 6.59
C ASN A 87 -9.68 7.28 5.61
N VAL A 88 -9.71 6.08 5.05
CA VAL A 88 -8.67 5.62 4.13
C VAL A 88 -9.31 5.23 2.80
N ALA A 89 -8.83 5.82 1.71
CA ALA A 89 -9.02 5.32 0.35
C ALA A 89 -7.67 4.81 -0.16
N SER A 90 -7.66 3.72 -0.91
CA SER A 90 -6.42 3.09 -1.38
C SER A 90 -6.46 2.87 -2.88
N LEU A 91 -5.35 3.17 -3.54
CA LEU A 91 -5.06 2.81 -4.92
C LEU A 91 -4.36 1.45 -4.96
N VAL A 92 -4.53 0.72 -6.06
CA VAL A 92 -3.72 -0.47 -6.35
C VAL A 92 -2.43 -0.02 -7.05
N GLY A 93 -1.28 -0.32 -6.45
CA GLY A 93 0.02 0.04 -7.00
C GLY A 93 0.34 -0.71 -8.29
N HIS A 94 0.69 0.00 -9.36
CA HIS A 94 1.16 -0.63 -10.60
C HIS A 94 2.39 -1.52 -10.39
N GLY A 95 3.29 -1.13 -9.48
CA GLY A 95 4.45 -1.90 -9.05
C GLY A 95 4.06 -3.27 -8.51
N ASN A 96 3.00 -3.36 -7.69
CA ASN A 96 2.46 -4.62 -7.20
C ASN A 96 2.00 -5.52 -8.35
N LEU A 97 1.26 -4.98 -9.32
CA LEU A 97 0.84 -5.76 -10.49
C LEU A 97 2.04 -6.24 -11.31
N ARG A 98 3.04 -5.39 -11.49
CA ARG A 98 4.29 -5.75 -12.19
C ARG A 98 5.06 -6.86 -11.50
N ILE A 99 5.30 -6.77 -10.20
CA ILE A 99 6.07 -7.78 -9.48
C ILE A 99 5.34 -9.13 -9.44
N LEU A 100 4.00 -9.12 -9.45
CA LEU A 100 3.22 -10.35 -9.55
C LEU A 100 3.38 -11.04 -10.90
N ALA A 101 3.36 -10.27 -11.99
CA ALA A 101 3.44 -10.80 -13.34
C ALA A 101 4.88 -11.12 -13.79
N MET A 102 5.86 -10.33 -13.33
CA MET A 102 7.21 -10.29 -13.89
C MET A 102 8.33 -10.44 -12.84
N GLY A 103 8.01 -10.53 -11.56
CA GLY A 103 9.00 -10.41 -10.49
C GLY A 103 9.64 -9.01 -10.42
N MET A 104 10.79 -8.92 -9.76
CA MET A 104 11.55 -7.66 -9.57
C MET A 104 12.35 -7.23 -10.83
N GLU A 105 11.98 -7.70 -12.02
CA GLU A 105 12.73 -7.47 -13.24
C GLU A 105 12.55 -6.06 -13.83
N ASN A 106 13.67 -5.38 -14.11
CA ASN A 106 13.68 -4.09 -14.81
C ASN A 106 13.71 -4.26 -16.33
N ARG A 107 12.60 -4.73 -16.90
CA ARG A 107 12.40 -4.87 -18.35
C ARG A 107 10.98 -4.51 -18.77
N ARG A 108 10.73 -4.39 -20.08
CA ARG A 108 9.37 -4.26 -20.60
C ARG A 108 8.59 -5.56 -20.39
N PRO A 109 7.27 -5.50 -20.11
CA PRO A 109 6.44 -6.70 -20.04
C PRO A 109 6.34 -7.34 -21.42
N THR A 110 6.26 -8.67 -21.45
CA THR A 110 5.75 -9.40 -22.61
C THR A 110 4.25 -9.13 -22.79
N GLY A 111 3.68 -9.55 -23.91
CA GLY A 111 2.22 -9.46 -24.11
C GLY A 111 1.44 -10.21 -23.02
N GLU A 112 1.88 -11.43 -22.69
CA GLU A 112 1.25 -12.28 -21.68
C GLU A 112 1.33 -11.67 -20.27
N GLU A 113 2.48 -11.10 -19.89
CA GLU A 113 2.64 -10.43 -18.60
C GLU A 113 1.80 -9.15 -18.51
N LEU A 114 1.64 -8.42 -19.62
CA LEU A 114 0.78 -7.25 -19.67
C LEU A 114 -0.69 -7.63 -19.55
N ASP A 115 -1.12 -8.72 -20.19
CA ASP A 115 -2.47 -9.23 -20.08
C ASP A 115 -2.75 -9.78 -18.68
N GLU A 116 -1.76 -10.41 -18.04
CA GLU A 116 -1.86 -10.83 -16.64
C GLU A 116 -2.04 -9.62 -15.70
N MET A 117 -1.24 -8.56 -15.86
CA MET A 117 -1.40 -7.32 -15.07
C MET A 117 -2.78 -6.66 -15.22
N ARG A 118 -3.45 -6.82 -16.36
CA ARG A 118 -4.82 -6.28 -16.58
C ARG A 118 -5.91 -7.13 -15.91
N ARG A 119 -5.62 -8.42 -15.68
CA ARG A 119 -6.55 -9.40 -15.13
C ARG A 119 -6.57 -9.38 -13.60
N LEU A 120 -5.44 -9.06 -12.99
CA LEU A 120 -5.25 -8.91 -11.55
C LEU A 120 -5.98 -7.67 -11.02
#